data_AF-A0A7S0BQK5-F1
#
_entry.id   AF-A0A7S0BQK5-F1
#
_cell.length_a   1.000
_cell.length_b   1.000
_cell.length_c   1.000
_cell.angle_alpha   90.00
_cell.angle_beta   90.00
_cell.angle_gamma   90.00
#
_symmetry.space_group_name_H-M   'P 1'
#
loop_
_entity.id
_entity.type
_entity.pdbx_description
1 polymer ?
#
loop_
_entity_poly.entity_id
_entity_poly.type
_entity_poly.pdbx_seq_one_letter_code
_entity_poly.pdbx_strand_id
1 'polypeptide(L)'
;ERGDGDSLVETSGSYQLTEEPVCFSTSSEVRVRRDDGALTETSLGEVQVGDLIESLDWRGERSFSKVYLIQHAGSTLYADIIDVHVRTANGVDGRLQVTRAHILLSEGMKPVRAADLKLGDKLLYLGADDSRAVEASVVELRKGRCTVANANTFNNRILVNGLAATTHSV
;
A
#
# COMPACT_ATOMS: atom_id res chain seq x y z
N GLU A 1 -28.05 41.07 -30.48
CA GLU A 1 -28.42 39.87 -29.71
C GLU A 1 -28.00 38.64 -30.50
N ARG A 2 -27.26 37.72 -29.85
CA ARG A 2 -27.16 36.27 -30.06
C ARG A 2 -26.80 35.76 -31.49
N GLY A 3 -25.78 34.93 -31.68
CA GLY A 3 -24.87 34.27 -30.76
C GLY A 3 -23.76 33.58 -31.54
N ASP A 4 -22.55 33.70 -31.03
CA ASP A 4 -21.42 32.89 -31.47
C ASP A 4 -21.65 31.46 -30.99
N GLY A 5 -21.80 30.55 -31.97
CA GLY A 5 -21.84 29.12 -31.73
C GLY A 5 -20.44 28.64 -31.39
N ASP A 6 -20.12 28.68 -30.10
CA ASP A 6 -18.93 28.06 -29.55
C ASP A 6 -19.13 26.54 -29.61
N SER A 7 -18.60 25.92 -30.66
CA SER A 7 -18.57 24.47 -30.81
C SER A 7 -17.61 23.90 -29.77
N LEU A 8 -18.14 23.40 -28.66
CA LEU A 8 -17.41 22.61 -27.69
C LEU A 8 -16.90 21.34 -28.39
N VAL A 9 -15.61 21.34 -28.71
CA VAL A 9 -14.89 20.10 -29.05
C VAL A 9 -14.73 19.35 -27.74
N GLU A 10 -15.56 18.34 -27.52
CA GLU A 10 -15.31 17.29 -26.51
C GLU A 10 -14.07 16.49 -26.95
N THR A 11 -12.89 17.01 -26.66
CA THR A 11 -11.71 16.15 -26.59
C THR A 11 -11.89 15.29 -25.36
N SER A 12 -12.16 14.01 -25.58
CA SER A 12 -12.03 12.93 -24.61
C SER A 12 -10.59 12.92 -24.08
N GLY A 13 -10.30 13.80 -23.13
CA GLY A 13 -9.02 13.91 -22.47
C GLY A 13 -8.81 12.67 -21.62
N SER A 14 -8.07 11.69 -22.14
CA SER A 14 -7.41 10.72 -21.28
C SER A 14 -6.42 11.49 -20.42
N TYR A 15 -6.76 11.74 -19.15
CA TYR A 15 -5.79 12.18 -18.18
C TYR A 15 -4.76 11.05 -18.02
N GLN A 16 -3.65 11.14 -18.74
CA GLN A 16 -2.48 10.36 -18.40
C GLN A 16 -1.94 10.96 -17.10
N LEU A 17 -2.14 10.27 -15.98
CA LEU A 17 -1.37 10.53 -14.78
C LEU A 17 0.10 10.38 -15.18
N THR A 18 0.84 11.49 -15.19
CA THR A 18 2.27 11.52 -15.54
C THR A 18 3.14 10.81 -14.50
N GLU A 19 2.55 10.46 -13.36
CA GLU A 19 3.15 9.71 -12.26
C GLU A 19 2.35 8.44 -12.01
N GLU A 20 3.03 7.29 -11.93
CA GLU A 20 2.39 6.02 -11.56
C GLU A 20 1.77 6.16 -10.15
N PRO A 21 0.50 5.79 -9.96
CA PRO A 21 -0.18 5.98 -8.68
C PRO A 21 0.46 5.12 -7.60
N VAL A 22 0.57 5.62 -6.36
CA VAL A 22 1.02 4.85 -5.19
C VAL A 22 -0.16 4.08 -4.62
N CYS A 23 -0.23 2.79 -4.91
CA CYS A 23 -1.32 1.94 -4.46
C CYS A 23 -0.87 0.51 -4.15
N PHE A 24 -1.74 -0.19 -3.43
CA PHE A 24 -1.69 -1.62 -3.17
C PHE A 24 -2.78 -2.33 -3.97
N SER A 25 -2.70 -3.65 -4.09
CA SER A 25 -3.86 -4.44 -4.53
C SER A 25 -5.04 -4.29 -3.56
N THR A 26 -6.26 -4.16 -4.07
CA THR A 26 -7.47 -4.15 -3.22
C THR A 26 -7.66 -5.46 -2.46
N SER A 27 -7.08 -6.56 -2.95
CA SER A 27 -7.12 -7.86 -2.28
C SER A 27 -6.02 -8.04 -1.23
N SER A 28 -5.11 -7.08 -1.09
CA SER A 28 -4.16 -7.11 0.02
C SER A 28 -4.87 -6.82 1.32
N GLU A 29 -4.40 -7.40 2.40
CA GLU A 29 -5.02 -7.40 3.71
C GLU A 29 -4.29 -6.47 4.67
N VAL A 30 -5.06 -5.81 5.52
CA VAL A 30 -4.57 -5.06 6.67
C VAL A 30 -5.26 -5.58 7.92
N ARG A 31 -4.67 -5.30 9.08
CA ARG A 31 -5.33 -5.57 10.35
C ARG A 31 -6.00 -4.31 10.87
N VAL A 32 -7.32 -4.37 11.02
CA VAL A 32 -8.14 -3.28 11.57
C VAL A 32 -8.44 -3.57 13.03
N ARG A 33 -8.22 -2.59 13.90
CA ARG A 33 -8.66 -2.63 15.29
C ARG A 33 -10.10 -2.14 15.39
N ARG A 34 -11.00 -3.02 15.83
CA ARG A 34 -12.42 -2.75 16.03
C ARG A 34 -12.66 -2.09 17.40
N ASP A 35 -13.88 -1.60 17.62
CA ASP A 35 -14.27 -0.86 18.83
C ASP A 35 -14.17 -1.69 20.11
N ASP A 36 -14.31 -3.02 19.99
CA ASP A 36 -14.13 -3.99 21.09
C ASP A 36 -12.65 -4.33 21.36
N GLY A 37 -11.73 -3.74 20.59
CA GLY A 37 -10.29 -3.99 20.66
C GLY A 37 -9.81 -5.20 19.85
N ALA A 38 -10.71 -5.95 19.21
CA ALA A 38 -10.34 -7.09 18.37
C ALA A 38 -9.57 -6.63 17.12
N LEU A 39 -8.62 -7.46 16.68
CA LEU A 39 -7.94 -7.29 15.40
C LEU A 39 -8.57 -8.19 14.35
N THR A 40 -9.06 -7.61 13.27
CA THR A 40 -9.62 -8.35 12.13
C THR A 40 -8.76 -8.13 10.90
N GLU A 41 -8.43 -9.20 10.18
CA GLU A 41 -7.93 -9.07 8.81
C GLU A 41 -9.05 -8.50 7.94
N THR A 42 -8.70 -7.55 7.08
CA THR A 42 -9.67 -6.83 6.25
C THR A 42 -8.98 -6.50 4.94
N SER A 43 -9.65 -6.81 3.83
CA SER A 43 -9.12 -6.47 2.51
C SER A 43 -9.06 -4.95 2.35
N LEU A 44 -8.04 -4.42 1.68
CA LEU A 44 -7.90 -2.98 1.44
C LEU A 44 -9.09 -2.40 0.67
N GLY A 45 -9.76 -3.21 -0.16
CA GLY A 45 -11.00 -2.82 -0.84
C GLY A 45 -12.20 -2.58 0.10
N GLU A 46 -12.14 -3.07 1.33
CA GLU A 46 -13.20 -2.94 2.34
C GLU A 46 -12.86 -1.95 3.46
N VAL A 47 -11.63 -1.43 3.49
CA VAL A 47 -11.19 -0.43 4.48
C VAL A 47 -11.95 0.88 4.28
N GLN A 48 -12.42 1.44 5.38
CA GLN A 48 -13.18 2.69 5.40
C GLN A 48 -12.39 3.83 6.05
N VAL A 49 -12.74 5.07 5.66
CA VAL A 49 -12.25 6.25 6.39
C VAL A 49 -12.73 6.15 7.83
N GLY A 50 -11.80 6.29 8.76
CA GLY A 50 -12.04 6.17 10.18
C GLY A 50 -11.56 4.87 10.81
N ASP A 51 -11.30 3.83 10.00
CA ASP A 51 -10.73 2.58 10.50
C ASP A 51 -9.37 2.82 11.14
N LEU A 52 -9.13 2.12 12.25
CA LEU A 52 -7.85 2.16 12.97
C LEU A 52 -7.00 0.98 12.52
N ILE A 53 -6.12 1.20 11.54
CA ILE A 53 -5.34 0.13 10.91
C ILE A 53 -3.95 -0.02 11.52
N GLU A 54 -3.46 -1.25 11.49
CA GLU A 54 -2.13 -1.57 11.96
C GLU A 54 -1.03 -0.90 11.12
N SER A 55 -0.03 -0.41 11.82
CA SER A 55 1.06 0.40 11.28
C SER A 55 2.32 0.23 12.14
N LEU A 56 3.36 0.97 11.83
CA LEU A 56 4.57 1.06 12.64
C LEU A 56 4.78 2.47 13.19
N ASP A 57 5.33 2.56 14.39
CA ASP A 57 5.86 3.82 14.89
C ASP A 57 7.25 4.10 14.29
N TRP A 58 7.92 5.17 14.74
CA TRP A 58 9.24 5.53 14.22
C TRP A 58 10.38 4.59 14.69
N ARG A 59 10.11 3.72 15.66
CA ARG A 59 11.05 2.71 16.20
C ARG A 59 10.89 1.35 15.52
N GLY A 60 9.90 1.21 14.65
CA GLY A 60 9.52 -0.06 14.03
C GLY A 60 8.69 -0.94 14.99
N GLU A 61 8.09 -0.36 16.03
CA GLU A 61 7.18 -1.05 16.94
C GLU A 61 5.75 -0.99 16.41
N ARG A 62 4.95 -2.02 16.74
CA ARG A 62 3.55 -2.08 16.34
C ARG A 62 2.80 -0.86 16.85
N SER A 63 2.12 -0.18 15.94
CA SER A 63 1.25 0.95 16.25
C SER A 63 -0.02 0.85 15.44
N PHE A 64 -0.95 1.76 15.68
CA PHE A 64 -2.20 1.83 14.94
C PHE A 64 -2.46 3.27 14.55
N SER A 65 -2.93 3.48 13.33
CA SER A 65 -3.20 4.81 12.81
C SER A 65 -4.53 4.85 12.11
N LYS A 66 -5.27 5.93 12.35
CA LYS A 66 -6.59 6.12 11.77
C LYS A 66 -6.46 6.46 10.28
N VAL A 67 -7.27 5.82 9.47
CA VAL A 67 -7.42 6.13 8.04
C VAL A 67 -8.18 7.45 7.91
N TYR A 68 -7.60 8.41 7.20
CA TYR A 68 -8.23 9.73 6.98
C TYR A 68 -8.70 9.94 5.54
N LEU A 69 -8.18 9.15 4.59
CA LEU A 69 -8.53 9.26 3.18
C LEU A 69 -8.30 7.94 2.45
N ILE A 70 -9.26 7.52 1.63
CA ILE A 70 -9.07 6.44 0.65
C ILE A 70 -8.90 7.09 -0.73
N GLN A 71 -7.75 6.85 -1.36
CA GLN A 71 -7.45 7.26 -2.74
C GLN A 71 -7.49 6.06 -3.67
N HIS A 72 -7.77 6.35 -4.94
CA HIS A 72 -7.63 5.39 -6.04
C HIS A 72 -8.38 4.06 -5.78
N ALA A 73 -9.51 4.08 -5.06
CA ALA A 73 -10.31 2.90 -4.81
C ALA A 73 -11.44 2.81 -5.84
N GLY A 74 -11.46 1.74 -6.61
CA GLY A 74 -12.53 1.44 -7.55
C GLY A 74 -12.32 0.10 -8.25
N SER A 75 -13.39 -0.67 -8.44
CA SER A 75 -13.35 -1.98 -9.12
C SER A 75 -12.89 -1.93 -10.57
N THR A 76 -12.85 -0.73 -11.17
CA THR A 76 -12.43 -0.50 -12.56
C THR A 76 -11.03 0.09 -12.68
N LEU A 77 -10.37 0.44 -11.56
CA LEU A 77 -9.03 1.02 -11.60
C LEU A 77 -7.99 -0.09 -11.50
N TYR A 78 -7.41 -0.43 -12.65
CA TYR A 78 -6.33 -1.40 -12.75
C TYR A 78 -4.98 -0.70 -12.92
N ALA A 79 -3.96 -1.19 -12.23
CA ALA A 79 -2.59 -0.73 -12.39
C ALA A 79 -1.62 -1.90 -12.55
N ASP A 80 -0.50 -1.66 -13.22
CA ASP A 80 0.62 -2.59 -13.25
C ASP A 80 1.28 -2.62 -11.87
N ILE A 81 1.55 -3.83 -11.40
CA ILE A 81 2.08 -4.08 -10.05
C ILE A 81 3.36 -4.91 -10.08
N ILE A 82 4.10 -4.80 -8.99
CA ILE A 82 5.13 -5.73 -8.56
C ILE A 82 4.53 -6.54 -7.41
N ASP A 83 4.52 -7.85 -7.58
CA ASP A 83 4.22 -8.82 -6.56
C ASP A 83 5.54 -9.22 -5.87
N VAL A 84 5.69 -8.74 -4.64
CA VAL A 84 6.88 -8.88 -3.80
C VAL A 84 6.62 -10.01 -2.81
N HIS A 85 7.38 -11.10 -2.92
CA HIS A 85 7.39 -12.17 -1.94
C HIS A 85 8.66 -12.07 -1.10
N VAL A 86 8.47 -11.98 0.21
CA VAL A 86 9.54 -11.95 1.21
C VAL A 86 9.52 -13.17 2.12
N ARG A 87 10.68 -13.48 2.71
CA ARG A 87 10.82 -14.51 3.74
C ARG A 87 11.67 -13.99 4.90
N THR A 88 11.14 -14.11 6.11
CA THR A 88 11.87 -13.81 7.35
C THR A 88 12.91 -14.90 7.67
N ALA A 89 13.83 -14.63 8.60
CA ALA A 89 14.84 -15.60 9.01
C ALA A 89 14.26 -16.88 9.67
N ASN A 90 13.08 -16.78 10.29
CA ASN A 90 12.36 -17.93 10.86
C ASN A 90 11.43 -18.64 9.85
N GLY A 91 11.51 -18.30 8.56
CA GLY A 91 10.78 -18.99 7.50
C GLY A 91 9.33 -18.55 7.29
N VAL A 92 8.89 -17.45 7.92
CA VAL A 92 7.57 -16.87 7.68
C VAL A 92 7.59 -16.15 6.34
N ASP A 93 6.59 -16.44 5.51
CA ASP A 93 6.41 -15.83 4.20
C ASP A 93 5.45 -14.64 4.28
N GLY A 94 5.79 -13.55 3.59
CA GLY A 94 4.94 -12.38 3.40
C GLY A 94 4.85 -12.04 1.93
N ARG A 95 3.68 -11.59 1.45
CA ARG A 95 3.49 -11.28 0.03
C ARG A 95 2.69 -10.00 -0.16
N LEU A 96 3.19 -9.08 -0.97
CA LEU A 96 2.59 -7.78 -1.16
C LEU A 96 2.54 -7.41 -2.64
N GLN A 97 1.39 -6.93 -3.09
CA GLN A 97 1.18 -6.46 -4.45
C GLN A 97 1.05 -4.94 -4.43
N VAL A 98 2.02 -4.25 -5.04
CA VAL A 98 2.12 -2.78 -5.03
C VAL A 98 2.46 -2.26 -6.40
N THR A 99 2.06 -1.02 -6.69
CA THR A 99 2.53 -0.31 -7.88
C THR A 99 4.03 -0.02 -7.77
N ARG A 100 4.70 0.18 -8.91
CA ARG A 100 6.17 0.30 -8.93
C ARG A 100 6.67 1.56 -8.22
N ALA A 101 5.88 2.63 -8.21
CA ALA A 101 6.18 3.87 -7.50
C ALA A 101 6.01 3.78 -5.97
N HIS A 102 5.43 2.70 -5.44
CA HIS A 102 5.16 2.57 -4.01
C HIS A 102 6.45 2.52 -3.19
N ILE A 103 6.45 3.14 -2.01
CA ILE A 103 7.58 3.11 -1.07
C ILE A 103 7.33 2.07 0.01
N LEU A 104 8.20 1.07 0.07
CA LEU A 104 8.30 0.11 1.16
C LEU A 104 9.37 0.57 2.16
N LEU A 105 9.32 0.01 3.38
CA LEU A 105 10.25 0.37 4.44
C LEU A 105 11.24 -0.77 4.70
N SER A 106 12.52 -0.42 4.79
CA SER A 106 13.64 -1.29 5.13
C SER A 106 14.20 -0.93 6.52
N GLU A 107 15.31 -1.55 6.92
CA GLU A 107 15.97 -1.34 8.21
C GLU A 107 16.09 0.15 8.58
N GLY A 108 15.71 0.48 9.81
CA GLY A 108 15.74 1.86 10.29
C GLY A 108 14.71 2.76 9.62
N MET A 109 13.59 2.20 9.14
CA MET A 109 12.50 2.92 8.45
C MET A 109 12.94 3.60 7.16
N LYS A 110 13.99 3.10 6.52
CA LYS A 110 14.52 3.68 5.29
C LYS A 110 13.58 3.39 4.10
N PRO A 111 13.20 4.42 3.32
CA PRO A 111 12.30 4.26 2.18
C PRO A 111 13.00 3.54 1.01
N VAL A 112 12.30 2.60 0.39
CA VAL A 112 12.75 1.87 -0.81
C VAL A 112 11.61 1.83 -1.81
N ARG A 113 11.83 2.32 -3.03
CA ARG A 113 10.83 2.21 -4.11
C ARG A 113 10.69 0.76 -4.55
N ALA A 114 9.46 0.31 -4.74
CA ALA A 114 9.18 -1.04 -5.21
C ALA A 114 9.85 -1.34 -6.56
N ALA A 115 9.93 -0.33 -7.45
CA ALA A 115 10.64 -0.41 -8.73
C ALA A 115 12.13 -0.75 -8.61
N ASP A 116 12.76 -0.41 -7.49
CA ASP A 116 14.21 -0.53 -7.27
C ASP A 116 14.58 -1.83 -6.55
N LEU A 117 13.59 -2.62 -6.10
CA LEU A 117 13.81 -3.86 -5.38
C LEU A 117 14.52 -4.92 -6.22
N LYS A 118 15.37 -5.68 -5.54
CA LYS A 118 16.10 -6.82 -6.06
C LYS A 118 15.97 -8.00 -5.11
N LEU A 119 16.24 -9.20 -5.62
CA LEU A 119 16.33 -10.39 -4.80
C LEU A 119 17.43 -10.22 -3.74
N GLY A 120 17.11 -10.56 -2.50
CA GLY A 120 18.00 -10.41 -1.35
C GLY A 120 17.86 -9.08 -0.59
N ASP A 121 17.19 -8.07 -1.16
CA ASP A 121 16.88 -6.83 -0.44
C ASP A 121 16.06 -7.12 0.83
N LYS A 122 16.23 -6.29 1.86
CA LYS A 122 15.60 -6.46 3.17
C LYS A 122 14.49 -5.44 3.36
N LEU A 123 13.31 -5.92 3.71
CA LEU A 123 12.13 -5.12 4.03
C LEU A 123 11.67 -5.39 5.45
N LEU A 124 10.99 -4.42 6.06
CA LEU A 124 10.38 -4.57 7.36
C LEU A 124 9.08 -5.36 7.25
N TYR A 125 9.01 -6.44 8.03
CA TYR A 125 7.87 -7.32 8.16
C TYR A 125 7.45 -7.41 9.62
N LEU A 126 6.16 -7.32 9.92
CA LEU A 126 5.59 -7.54 11.25
C LEU A 126 4.66 -8.75 11.20
N GLY A 127 5.04 -9.82 11.91
CA GLY A 127 4.21 -11.00 12.04
C GLY A 127 2.95 -10.77 12.88
N ALA A 128 2.05 -11.75 12.86
CA ALA A 128 0.76 -11.65 13.54
C ALA A 128 0.92 -11.43 15.05
N ASP A 129 1.90 -12.07 15.67
CA ASP A 129 2.12 -12.07 17.12
C ASP A 129 3.30 -11.18 17.57
N ASP A 130 3.99 -10.55 16.61
CA ASP A 130 5.19 -9.76 16.90
C ASP A 130 4.85 -8.35 17.40
N SER A 131 5.58 -7.86 18.39
CA SER A 131 5.47 -6.47 18.85
C SER A 131 6.34 -5.49 18.05
N ARG A 132 7.31 -6.00 17.30
CA ARG A 132 8.29 -5.21 16.55
C ARG A 132 8.58 -5.83 15.20
N ALA A 133 8.74 -5.00 14.18
CA ALA A 133 9.08 -5.46 12.84
C ALA A 133 10.48 -6.08 12.81
N VAL A 134 10.61 -7.12 12.00
CA VAL A 134 11.85 -7.84 11.70
C VAL A 134 12.17 -7.68 10.21
N GLU A 135 13.38 -8.04 9.83
CA GLU A 135 13.75 -8.06 8.41
C GLU A 135 13.24 -9.32 7.71
N ALA A 136 12.70 -9.13 6.51
CA ALA A 136 12.35 -10.19 5.57
C ALA A 136 13.10 -9.95 4.26
N SER A 137 13.68 -11.01 3.70
CA SER A 137 14.43 -10.95 2.44
C SER A 137 13.47 -11.08 1.27
N VAL A 138 13.59 -10.24 0.26
CA VAL A 138 12.91 -10.43 -1.02
C VAL A 138 13.43 -11.71 -1.67
N VAL A 139 12.56 -12.71 -1.81
CA VAL A 139 12.89 -14.02 -2.39
C VAL A 139 12.34 -14.16 -3.80
N GLU A 140 11.34 -13.38 -4.16
CA GLU A 140 10.75 -13.39 -5.49
C GLU A 140 10.10 -12.05 -5.83
N LEU A 141 10.21 -11.66 -7.09
CA LEU A 141 9.57 -10.48 -7.68
C LEU A 141 8.87 -10.90 -8.97
N ARG A 142 7.55 -10.68 -9.06
CA ARG A 142 6.77 -10.92 -10.28
C ARG A 142 6.07 -9.65 -10.73
N LYS A 143 5.88 -9.50 -12.04
CA LYS A 143 5.02 -8.44 -12.58
C LYS A 143 3.59 -8.96 -12.69
N GLY A 144 2.62 -8.08 -12.48
CA GLY A 144 1.22 -8.41 -12.62
C GLY A 144 0.37 -7.18 -12.87
N ARG A 145 -0.94 -7.37 -12.83
CA ARG A 145 -1.93 -6.29 -12.93
C ARG A 145 -3.12 -6.66 -12.05
N CYS A 146 -3.59 -5.73 -11.23
CA CYS A 146 -4.75 -5.93 -10.36
C CYS A 146 -5.52 -4.62 -10.15
N THR A 147 -6.69 -4.74 -9.51
CA THR A 147 -7.41 -3.58 -8.97
C THR A 147 -6.66 -3.01 -7.79
N VAL A 148 -6.62 -1.68 -7.70
CA VAL A 148 -5.79 -1.00 -6.69
C VAL A 148 -6.60 -0.11 -5.75
N ALA A 149 -6.02 0.18 -4.58
CA ALA A 149 -6.48 1.16 -3.62
C ALA A 149 -5.30 1.69 -2.79
N ASN A 150 -5.47 2.88 -2.20
CA ASN A 150 -4.52 3.44 -1.24
C ASN A 150 -5.25 4.02 -0.02
N ALA A 151 -5.02 3.42 1.15
CA ALA A 151 -5.55 3.90 2.42
C ALA A 151 -4.51 4.78 3.12
N ASN A 152 -4.81 6.09 3.23
CA ASN A 152 -3.93 7.06 3.85
C ASN A 152 -4.19 7.16 5.36
N THR A 153 -3.11 7.06 6.15
CA THR A 153 -3.15 7.05 7.61
C THR A 153 -2.46 8.28 8.19
N PHE A 154 -2.86 8.74 9.39
CA PHE A 154 -2.29 9.94 9.99
C PHE A 154 -0.79 9.87 10.30
N ASN A 155 -0.22 8.67 10.44
CA ASN A 155 1.22 8.50 10.64
C ASN A 155 1.98 8.22 9.33
N ASN A 156 1.30 8.31 8.18
CA ASN A 156 1.80 8.09 6.83
C ASN A 156 2.44 6.71 6.62
N ARG A 157 2.06 5.73 7.43
CA ARG A 157 2.58 4.37 7.40
C ARG A 157 1.46 3.36 7.53
N ILE A 158 1.65 2.20 6.91
CA ILE A 158 0.67 1.12 6.89
C ILE A 158 1.40 -0.23 6.86
N LEU A 159 0.81 -1.22 7.51
CA LEU A 159 1.20 -2.63 7.36
C LEU A 159 0.19 -3.34 6.48
N VAL A 160 0.65 -3.85 5.35
CA VAL A 160 -0.17 -4.56 4.37
C VAL A 160 0.43 -5.95 4.15
N ASN A 161 -0.33 -7.01 4.42
CA ASN A 161 0.15 -8.39 4.44
C ASN A 161 1.44 -8.55 5.29
N GLY A 162 1.48 -7.83 6.42
CA GLY A 162 2.64 -7.78 7.33
C GLY A 162 3.82 -6.94 6.84
N LEU A 163 3.85 -6.46 5.59
CA LEU A 163 4.94 -5.64 5.06
C LEU A 163 4.70 -4.14 5.31
N ALA A 164 5.74 -3.44 5.74
CA ALA A 164 5.65 -2.02 6.07
C ALA A 164 5.86 -1.13 4.85
N ALA A 165 4.97 -0.15 4.67
CA ALA A 165 4.99 0.81 3.57
C ALA A 165 4.60 2.21 4.04
N THR A 166 4.88 3.21 3.21
CA THR A 166 4.28 4.55 3.38
C THR A 166 2.93 4.61 2.66
N THR A 167 2.11 5.61 2.98
CA THR A 167 0.85 5.86 2.26
C THR A 167 1.00 6.86 1.11
N HIS A 168 2.20 7.40 0.89
CA HIS A 168 2.50 8.45 -0.10
C HIS A 168 3.77 8.13 -0.91
N SER A 169 3.87 8.63 -2.14
CA SER A 169 5.12 8.71 -2.90
C SER A 169 6.00 9.87 -2.40
N VAL A 170 7.29 9.78 -2.75
CA VAL A 170 8.22 10.91 -2.84
C VAL A 170 8.52 11.26 -4.28
#